data_AF-A0A957KGN8-F1
#
_entry.id   AF-A0A957KGN8-F1
#
_cell.length_a   1.000
_cell.length_b   1.000
_cell.length_c   1.000
_cell.angle_alpha   90.00
_cell.angle_beta   90.00
_cell.angle_gamma   90.00
#
_symmetry.space_group_name_H-M   'P 1'
#
loop_
_entity.id
_entity.type
_entity.pdbx_description
1 polymer ?
#
loop_
_entity_poly.entity_id
_entity_poly.type
_entity_poly.pdbx_seq_one_letter_code
_entity_poly.pdbx_strand_id
1 'polypeptide(L)'
;MSFPVGINVPQDWLSEPGQMGRVRDFATRAEALGFDSLWVTESVTNATPNLDPIAILSYLAACTSKVRLGVAVMLLTLHNPIQLAKSVASLDYLS
;
A
#
# COMPACT_ATOMS: atom_id res chain seq x y z
N MET A 1 24.49 -8.55 -10.91
CA MET A 1 23.71 -7.30 -10.94
C MET A 1 22.27 -7.69 -10.63
N SER A 2 21.71 -7.28 -9.49
CA SER A 2 20.29 -7.53 -9.20
C SER A 2 19.47 -6.36 -9.70
N PHE A 3 18.31 -6.65 -10.31
CA PHE A 3 17.34 -5.64 -10.73
C PHE A 3 16.24 -5.56 -9.66
N PRO A 4 15.90 -4.37 -9.16
CA PRO A 4 14.84 -4.26 -8.17
C PRO A 4 13.49 -4.60 -8.79
N VAL A 5 12.72 -5.47 -8.14
CA VAL A 5 11.39 -5.91 -8.60
C VAL A 5 10.34 -5.51 -7.57
N GLY A 6 9.35 -4.74 -8.03
CA GLY A 6 8.15 -4.40 -7.27
C GLY A 6 6.96 -5.25 -7.66
N ILE A 7 5.99 -5.38 -6.75
CA ILE A 7 4.73 -6.08 -7.02
C ILE A 7 3.52 -5.26 -6.52
N ASN A 8 2.43 -5.33 -7.27
CA ASN A 8 1.17 -4.71 -6.87
C ASN A 8 0.46 -5.57 -5.82
N VAL A 9 -0.04 -4.94 -4.76
CA VAL A 9 -0.85 -5.60 -3.74
C VAL A 9 -2.28 -5.75 -4.28
N PRO A 10 -2.82 -6.99 -4.34
CA PRO A 10 -4.19 -7.21 -4.78
C PRO A 10 -5.18 -6.52 -3.84
N GLN A 11 -5.98 -5.62 -4.40
CA GLN A 11 -6.94 -4.78 -3.66
C GLN A 11 -8.41 -5.15 -3.96
N ASP A 12 -8.65 -6.01 -4.94
CA ASP A 12 -9.97 -6.59 -5.25
C ASP A 12 -10.50 -7.52 -4.14
N TRP A 13 -9.61 -8.07 -3.31
CA TRP A 13 -9.94 -8.87 -2.12
C TRP A 13 -10.77 -8.10 -1.07
N LEU A 14 -10.80 -6.77 -1.15
CA LEU A 14 -11.53 -5.91 -0.22
C LEU A 14 -13.05 -5.89 -0.46
N SER A 15 -13.53 -6.67 -1.44
CA SER A 15 -14.95 -6.82 -1.74
C SER A 15 -15.75 -7.53 -0.63
N GLU A 16 -15.08 -8.24 0.28
CA GLU A 16 -15.70 -8.98 1.39
C GLU A 16 -15.05 -8.61 2.75
N PRO A 17 -15.83 -8.48 3.84
CA PRO A 17 -15.27 -8.23 5.17
C PRO A 17 -14.28 -9.30 5.65
N GLY A 18 -13.28 -8.91 6.45
CA GLY A 18 -12.36 -9.85 7.11
C GLY A 18 -11.17 -10.30 6.27
N GLN A 19 -11.01 -9.81 5.03
CA GLN A 19 -9.94 -10.26 4.13
C GLN A 19 -8.56 -9.60 4.35
N MET A 20 -8.43 -8.66 5.29
CA MET A 20 -7.13 -8.01 5.59
C MET A 20 -6.02 -8.99 6.00
N GLY A 21 -6.38 -10.14 6.58
CA GLY A 21 -5.41 -11.21 6.84
C GLY A 21 -4.68 -11.67 5.58
N ARG A 22 -5.39 -11.78 4.44
CA ARG A 22 -4.80 -12.17 3.15
C ARG A 22 -3.85 -11.11 2.61
N VAL A 23 -4.18 -9.83 2.81
CA VAL A 23 -3.32 -8.69 2.44
C VAL A 23 -2.00 -8.75 3.23
N ARG A 24 -2.07 -8.96 4.55
CA ARG A 24 -0.88 -9.16 5.40
C ARG A 24 -0.07 -10.37 4.96
N ASP A 25 -0.72 -11.51 4.75
CA ASP A 25 -0.03 -12.75 4.41
C ASP A 25 0.66 -12.63 3.03
N PHE A 26 0.04 -11.93 2.07
CA PHE A 26 0.66 -11.58 0.80
C PHE A 26 1.88 -10.68 0.99
N ALA A 27 1.74 -9.59 1.75
CA ALA A 27 2.81 -8.60 1.95
C ALA A 27 4.04 -9.21 2.64
N THR A 28 3.81 -9.94 3.74
CA THR A 28 4.88 -10.64 4.46
C THR A 28 5.56 -11.70 3.60
N ARG A 29 4.79 -12.42 2.77
CA ARG A 29 5.36 -13.41 1.85
C ARG A 29 6.17 -12.76 0.73
N ALA A 30 5.70 -11.65 0.16
CA ALA A 30 6.42 -10.90 -0.86
C ALA A 30 7.75 -10.36 -0.31
N GLU A 31 7.76 -9.78 0.90
CA GLU A 31 8.99 -9.36 1.58
C GLU A 31 9.95 -10.55 1.79
N ALA A 32 9.44 -11.69 2.28
CA ALA A 32 10.25 -12.89 2.50
C ALA A 32 10.85 -13.49 1.22
N LEU A 33 10.21 -13.26 0.07
CA LEU A 33 10.70 -13.67 -1.25
C LEU A 33 11.70 -12.68 -1.86
N GLY A 34 11.96 -11.55 -1.19
CA GLY A 34 12.94 -10.56 -1.61
C GLY A 34 12.45 -9.55 -2.64
N PHE A 35 11.13 -9.31 -2.73
CA PHE A 35 10.63 -8.18 -3.50
C PHE A 35 11.10 -6.85 -2.87
N ASP A 36 11.51 -5.89 -3.70
CA ASP A 36 12.05 -4.62 -3.25
C ASP A 36 10.96 -3.62 -2.85
N SER A 37 9.77 -3.75 -3.43
CA SER A 37 8.66 -2.81 -3.17
C SER A 37 7.27 -3.41 -3.35
N LEU A 38 6.32 -2.94 -2.53
CA LEU A 38 4.89 -3.19 -2.65
C LEU A 38 4.19 -1.91 -3.11
N TRP A 39 3.27 -2.06 -4.07
CA TRP A 39 2.56 -0.94 -4.67
C TRP A 39 1.05 -1.09 -4.53
N VAL A 40 0.38 -0.04 -4.09
CA VAL A 40 -1.08 0.08 -4.08
C VAL A 40 -1.55 1.10 -5.11
N THR A 41 -2.84 1.16 -5.37
CA THR A 41 -3.41 2.07 -6.38
C THR A 41 -4.50 2.87 -5.72
N GLU A 42 -4.55 4.16 -6.03
CA GLU A 42 -5.63 5.02 -5.59
C GLU A 42 -6.75 5.01 -6.63
N SER A 43 -7.99 4.72 -6.21
CA SER A 43 -9.17 4.92 -7.03
C SER A 43 -10.39 5.31 -6.20
N VAL A 44 -11.08 6.36 -6.63
CA VAL A 44 -12.33 6.83 -5.99
C VAL A 44 -13.57 6.26 -6.67
N THR A 45 -13.47 5.88 -7.94
CA THR A 45 -14.63 5.51 -8.78
C THR A 45 -14.58 4.06 -9.27
N ASN A 46 -13.66 3.25 -8.75
CA ASN A 46 -13.55 1.84 -9.14
C ASN A 46 -14.82 1.05 -8.79
N ALA A 47 -15.15 0.09 -9.65
CA ALA A 47 -16.26 -0.84 -9.42
C ALA A 47 -16.01 -1.77 -8.22
N THR A 48 -14.74 -2.03 -7.88
CA THR A 48 -14.33 -2.79 -6.69
C THR A 48 -13.92 -1.84 -5.57
N PRO A 49 -14.29 -2.13 -4.30
CA PRO A 49 -13.84 -1.34 -3.16
C PRO A 49 -12.31 -1.20 -3.14
N ASN A 50 -11.83 0.03 -2.96
CA ASN A 50 -10.42 0.36 -2.82
C ASN A 50 -10.27 1.13 -1.50
N LEU A 51 -9.30 0.72 -0.67
CA LEU A 51 -9.01 1.46 0.55
C LEU A 51 -8.22 2.72 0.22
N ASP A 52 -8.36 3.74 1.06
CA ASP A 52 -7.49 4.91 1.00
C ASP A 52 -6.01 4.46 0.97
N PRO A 53 -5.20 5.01 0.05
CA PRO A 53 -3.82 4.56 -0.16
C PRO A 53 -2.95 4.77 1.09
N ILE A 54 -3.14 5.85 1.85
CA ILE A 54 -2.37 6.06 3.09
C ILE A 54 -2.79 5.01 4.12
N ALA A 55 -4.08 4.75 4.29
CA ALA A 55 -4.58 3.78 5.25
C ALA A 55 -4.06 2.36 4.99
N ILE A 56 -4.13 1.88 3.74
CA ILE A 56 -3.62 0.54 3.40
C ILE A 56 -2.09 0.48 3.51
N LEU A 57 -1.37 1.53 3.13
CA LEU A 57 0.09 1.56 3.32
C LEU A 57 0.47 1.58 4.80
N SER A 58 -0.27 2.28 5.67
CA SER A 58 -0.04 2.24 7.12
C SER A 58 -0.25 0.84 7.69
N TYR A 59 -1.26 0.10 7.20
CA TYR A 59 -1.46 -1.30 7.57
C TYR A 59 -0.29 -2.19 7.11
N LEU A 60 0.16 -2.00 5.87
CA LEU A 60 1.29 -2.75 5.31
C LEU A 60 2.59 -2.45 6.07
N ALA A 61 2.85 -1.18 6.39
CA ALA A 61 3.98 -0.75 7.21
C ALA A 61 4.03 -1.48 8.56
N ALA A 62 2.89 -1.62 9.23
CA ALA A 62 2.80 -2.38 10.49
C ALA A 62 3.02 -3.90 10.32
N CYS A 63 2.90 -4.43 9.10
CA CYS A 63 3.03 -5.86 8.80
C CYS A 63 4.40 -6.24 8.22
N THR A 64 5.20 -5.28 7.76
CA THR A 64 6.47 -5.50 7.06
C THR A 64 7.61 -4.72 7.74
N SER A 65 8.86 -4.94 7.33
CA SER A 65 10.02 -4.36 8.03
C SER A 65 11.13 -3.81 7.13
N LYS A 66 11.11 -4.11 5.84
CA LYS A 66 12.20 -3.80 4.89
C LYS A 66 11.69 -3.43 3.51
N VAL A 67 10.60 -4.03 3.05
CA VAL A 67 10.05 -3.79 1.72
C VAL A 67 9.58 -2.35 1.60
N ARG A 68 9.92 -1.68 0.50
CA ARG A 68 9.49 -0.29 0.27
C ARG A 68 8.01 -0.24 -0.07
N LEU A 69 7.32 0.79 0.38
CA LEU A 69 5.89 0.97 0.13
C LEU A 69 5.66 2.13 -0.84
N GLY A 70 4.72 1.98 -1.78
CA GLY A 70 4.45 2.99 -2.79
C GLY A 70 3.00 3.02 -3.27
N VAL A 71 2.61 4.17 -3.84
CA VAL A 71 1.30 4.38 -4.48
C VAL A 71 1.53 4.61 -5.98
N ALA A 72 0.83 3.84 -6.81
CA ALA A 72 0.84 3.95 -8.26
C ALA A 72 -0.60 4.19 -8.75
N VAL A 73 -1.06 5.44 -8.89
CA VAL A 73 -0.39 6.73 -8.57
C VAL A 73 -1.22 7.50 -7.55
N MET A 74 -0.58 8.37 -6.77
CA MET A 74 -1.28 9.29 -5.88
C MET A 74 -1.93 10.42 -6.68
N LEU A 75 -3.25 10.56 -6.58
CA LEU A 75 -4.05 11.56 -7.29
C LEU A 75 -4.05 12.88 -6.53
N LEU A 76 -2.92 13.60 -6.55
CA LEU A 76 -2.68 14.80 -5.73
C LEU A 76 -3.79 15.86 -5.78
N THR A 77 -4.51 15.98 -6.90
CA THR A 77 -5.63 16.93 -7.07
C THR A 77 -6.86 16.59 -6.23
N LEU A 78 -6.96 15.37 -5.69
CA LEU A 78 -8.05 14.91 -4.83
C LEU A 78 -7.78 15.14 -3.34
N HIS A 79 -6.57 15.60 -2.99
CA HIS A 79 -6.14 15.75 -1.59
C HIS A 79 -5.91 17.20 -1.22
N ASN A 80 -6.11 17.53 0.06
CA ASN A 80 -5.54 18.75 0.61
C ASN A 80 -4.03 18.55 0.78
N PRO A 81 -3.16 19.38 0.17
CA PRO A 81 -1.72 19.14 0.14
C PRO A 81 -1.06 19.17 1.53
N ILE A 82 -1.58 19.98 2.46
CA ILE A 82 -1.04 20.07 3.83
C ILE A 82 -1.38 18.81 4.62
N GLN A 83 -2.64 18.35 4.51
CA GLN A 83 -3.06 17.12 5.18
C GLN A 83 -2.34 15.91 4.60
N LEU A 84 -2.22 15.83 3.26
CA LEU A 84 -1.50 14.75 2.60
C LEU A 84 -0.03 14.71 3.02
N ALA A 85 0.65 15.85 3.05
CA ALA A 85 2.03 15.93 3.52
C ALA A 85 2.19 15.41 4.95
N LYS A 86 1.27 15.80 5.86
CA LYS A 86 1.28 15.31 7.26
C LYS A 86 1.06 13.79 7.32
N SER A 87 0.11 13.27 6.54
CA SER A 87 -0.22 11.85 6.48
C SER A 87 0.95 11.02 5.93
N VAL A 88 1.55 11.43 4.81
CA VAL A 88 2.71 10.78 4.21
C VAL A 88 3.92 10.82 5.15
N ALA A 89 4.19 11.96 5.79
CA ALA A 89 5.29 12.04 6.76
C ALA A 89 5.05 11.15 8.00
N SER A 90 3.79 10.98 8.41
CA SER A 90 3.45 10.07 9.51
C SER A 90 3.60 8.61 9.07
N LEU A 91 3.21 8.27 7.85
CA LEU A 91 3.43 6.96 7.25
C LEU A 91 4.92 6.62 7.16
N ASP A 92 5.75 7.56 6.67
CA ASP A 92 7.21 7.39 6.56
C ASP A 92 7.86 7.11 7.92
N TYR A 93 7.34 7.70 9.00
CA TYR A 93 7.80 7.40 10.37
C TYR A 93 7.35 6.02 10.87
N LEU A 94 6.21 5.51 10.40
CA LEU A 94 5.66 4.22 10.81
C LEU A 94 6.26 3.03 10.04
N SER A 95 6.84 3.28 8.86
CA SER A 95 7.36 2.26 7.94
C SER A 95 8.79 1.82 8.18
#